data_AF-A0A7C1M3P2-F1
#
_entry.id   AF-A0A7C1M3P2-F1
#
_cell.length_a   1.000
_cell.length_b   1.000
_cell.length_c   1.000
_cell.angle_alpha   90.00
_cell.angle_beta   90.00
_cell.angle_gamma   90.00
#
_symmetry.space_group_name_H-M   'P 1'
#
loop_
_entity.id
_entity.type
_entity.pdbx_description
1 polymer ?
#
loop_
_entity_poly.entity_id
_entity_poly.type
_entity_poly.pdbx_seq_one_letter_code
_entity_poly.pdbx_strand_id
1 'polypeptide(L)'
;VGGMYAAGKMQDYKDWVTGLGQFDVLKLLDLTFNSVGAIRGEKIFSVVREMLGDTRIENLPLSYTAVATDLLAHKEIWFQEGPLDRAIRASVAIPSVVTPLVLNGRVLVDGALLNPLPIVPTISAHADIVVAVNLSGEDDRRQRIPDAAFRHDQDEVNSGETDEWMDTFRDKASRWFDWDTLKSLGAGKPDTENTPEDKISKEVQKKERYKHSDKNHQEDHETINWDKLGIGKFDVMNLTIETMQSALVQYKIAGYPPDLLVNIPKNASRSYDYHKAPELIQLGRERMAAALDRFEENRNSSGPLAI
;
A
#
# COMPACT_ATOMS: atom_id res chain seq x y z
N VAL A 1 -2.56 -9.65 6.48
CA VAL A 1 -4.01 -9.37 6.63
C VAL A 1 -4.85 -10.59 6.24
N GLY A 2 -4.89 -11.00 4.97
CA GLY A 2 -5.73 -12.13 4.50
C GLY A 2 -5.53 -13.43 5.27
N GLY A 3 -4.29 -13.87 5.50
CA GLY A 3 -4.01 -15.09 6.26
C GLY A 3 -4.47 -15.03 7.73
N MET A 4 -4.29 -13.87 8.39
CA MET A 4 -4.78 -13.65 9.76
C MET A 4 -6.31 -13.69 9.84
N TYR A 5 -6.99 -13.16 8.80
CA TYR A 5 -8.44 -13.22 8.70
C TYR A 5 -8.94 -14.66 8.53
N ALA A 6 -8.36 -15.38 7.57
CA ALA A 6 -8.72 -16.77 7.29
C ALA A 6 -8.49 -17.68 8.51
N ALA A 7 -7.47 -17.39 9.34
CA ALA A 7 -7.20 -18.13 10.57
C ALA A 7 -8.08 -17.72 11.78
N GLY A 8 -8.97 -16.73 11.63
CA GLY A 8 -9.79 -16.21 12.73
C GLY A 8 -8.99 -15.40 13.76
N LYS A 9 -7.80 -14.91 13.41
CA LYS A 9 -6.86 -14.15 14.27
C LYS A 9 -6.81 -12.65 13.96
N MET A 10 -7.78 -12.15 13.20
CA MET A 10 -7.80 -10.75 12.78
C MET A 10 -7.89 -9.77 13.95
N GLN A 11 -8.72 -10.08 14.96
CA GLN A 11 -8.93 -9.17 16.09
C GLN A 11 -7.63 -9.04 16.91
N ASP A 12 -7.03 -10.16 17.30
CA ASP A 12 -5.73 -10.21 17.99
C ASP A 12 -4.64 -9.44 17.20
N TYR A 13 -4.59 -9.66 15.89
CA TYR A 13 -3.64 -8.98 15.00
C TYR A 13 -3.89 -7.47 14.95
N LYS A 14 -5.14 -7.03 14.84
CA LYS A 14 -5.52 -5.63 14.81
C LYS A 14 -5.18 -4.93 16.11
N ASP A 15 -5.52 -5.52 17.24
CA ASP A 15 -5.27 -4.94 18.57
C ASP A 15 -3.76 -4.81 18.82
N TRP A 16 -2.98 -5.79 18.39
CA TRP A 16 -1.53 -5.69 18.42
C TRP A 16 -1.01 -4.56 17.52
N VAL A 17 -1.32 -4.56 16.22
CA VAL A 17 -0.78 -3.56 15.26
C VAL A 17 -1.17 -2.14 15.62
N THR A 18 -2.41 -1.91 16.06
CA THR A 18 -2.91 -0.57 16.45
C THR A 18 -2.38 -0.12 17.80
N GLY A 19 -1.90 -1.04 18.65
CA GLY A 19 -1.25 -0.73 19.92
C GLY A 19 0.24 -0.42 19.82
N LEU A 20 0.88 -0.58 18.65
CA LEU A 20 2.31 -0.33 18.47
C LEU A 20 2.62 1.17 18.40
N GLY A 21 3.49 1.66 19.29
CA GLY A 21 4.11 2.97 19.15
C GLY A 21 5.20 2.97 18.07
N GLN A 22 5.62 4.15 17.61
CA GLN A 22 6.70 4.29 16.61
C GLN A 22 8.01 3.62 17.06
N PHE A 23 8.34 3.70 18.35
CA PHE A 23 9.52 3.05 18.92
C PHE A 23 9.39 1.52 19.00
N ASP A 24 8.18 0.99 19.16
CA ASP A 24 7.94 -0.45 19.21
C ASP A 24 8.11 -1.05 17.81
N VAL A 25 7.61 -0.35 16.78
CA VAL A 25 7.83 -0.75 15.38
C VAL A 25 9.32 -0.80 15.04
N LEU A 26 10.10 0.23 15.42
CA LEU A 26 11.56 0.25 15.21
C LEU A 26 12.27 -0.93 15.90
N LYS A 27 11.85 -1.29 17.13
CA LYS A 27 12.40 -2.44 17.87
C LYS A 27 12.03 -3.79 17.26
N LEU A 28 10.85 -3.88 16.66
CA LEU A 28 10.30 -5.07 16.01
C LEU A 28 10.93 -5.30 14.62
N LEU A 29 11.30 -4.22 13.94
CA LEU A 29 11.98 -4.25 12.65
C LEU A 29 13.48 -4.59 12.76
N ASP A 30 14.00 -5.12 13.88
CA ASP A 30 15.37 -5.69 14.01
C ASP A 30 16.44 -5.06 13.08
N LEU A 31 16.61 -3.74 13.15
CA LEU A 31 17.50 -2.97 12.28
C LEU A 31 18.94 -3.48 12.45
N THR A 32 19.42 -4.27 11.49
CA THR A 32 20.74 -4.86 11.56
C THR A 32 21.73 -3.93 10.87
N PHE A 33 22.67 -3.35 11.62
CA PHE A 33 23.65 -2.37 11.13
C PHE A 33 24.80 -2.97 10.27
N ASN A 34 24.76 -4.26 9.93
CA ASN A 34 25.78 -4.88 9.08
C ASN A 34 25.40 -4.75 7.58
N SER A 35 25.99 -3.74 6.96
CA SER A 35 26.32 -3.54 5.53
C SER A 35 25.29 -3.70 4.40
N VAL A 36 24.00 -4.01 4.61
CA VAL A 36 23.00 -3.99 3.49
C VAL A 36 21.62 -3.37 3.85
N GLY A 37 21.41 -2.85 5.06
CA GLY A 37 20.15 -2.14 5.38
C GLY A 37 18.89 -3.03 5.38
N ALA A 38 19.05 -4.35 5.30
CA ALA A 38 17.95 -5.31 5.35
C ALA A 38 17.51 -5.56 6.80
N ILE A 39 16.20 -5.56 7.03
CA ILE A 39 15.55 -5.96 8.26
C ILE A 39 15.35 -7.49 8.21
N ARG A 40 15.82 -8.19 9.24
CA ARG A 40 15.52 -9.62 9.40
C ARG A 40 14.04 -9.86 9.73
N GLY A 41 13.43 -8.92 10.46
CA GLY A 41 12.01 -8.95 10.84
C GLY A 41 11.65 -10.13 11.73
N GLU A 42 12.64 -10.79 12.33
CA GLU A 42 12.47 -12.05 13.06
C GLU A 42 11.48 -11.90 14.22
N LYS A 43 11.50 -10.76 14.94
CA LYS A 43 10.53 -10.47 16.01
C LYS A 43 9.09 -10.29 15.51
N ILE A 44 8.89 -9.59 14.39
CA ILE A 44 7.54 -9.43 13.82
C ILE A 44 6.99 -10.79 13.44
N PHE A 45 7.80 -11.61 12.78
CA PHE A 45 7.37 -12.94 12.35
C PHE A 45 7.23 -13.93 13.50
N SER A 46 7.95 -13.75 14.61
CA SER A 46 7.75 -14.56 15.82
C SER A 46 6.39 -14.27 16.45
N VAL A 47 6.01 -12.99 16.59
CA VAL A 47 4.68 -12.61 17.10
C VAL A 47 3.58 -13.15 16.19
N VAL A 48 3.71 -12.99 14.87
CA VAL A 48 2.75 -13.55 13.91
C VAL A 48 2.68 -15.08 14.01
N ARG A 49 3.81 -15.77 14.15
CA ARG A 49 3.84 -17.22 14.36
C ARG A 49 3.16 -17.63 15.66
N GLU A 50 3.40 -16.94 16.75
CA GLU A 50 2.76 -17.22 18.05
C GLU A 50 1.24 -17.06 17.98
N MET A 51 0.75 -16.01 17.30
CA MET A 51 -0.69 -15.81 17.07
C MET A 51 -1.32 -16.92 16.22
N LEU A 52 -0.59 -17.41 15.21
CA LEU A 52 -1.07 -18.43 14.28
C LEU A 52 -0.90 -19.87 14.79
N GLY A 53 0.07 -20.12 15.69
CA GLY A 53 0.42 -21.47 16.13
C GLY A 53 0.75 -22.40 14.97
N ASP A 54 0.29 -23.65 15.03
CA ASP A 54 0.51 -24.69 14.00
C ASP A 54 -0.53 -24.67 12.86
N THR A 55 -1.16 -23.50 12.62
CA THR A 55 -2.20 -23.39 11.59
C THR A 55 -1.65 -23.72 10.20
N ARG A 56 -2.37 -24.59 9.49
CA ARG A 56 -2.07 -25.01 8.12
C ARG A 56 -3.11 -24.46 7.16
N ILE A 57 -2.70 -24.09 5.96
CA ILE A 57 -3.56 -23.41 4.97
C ILE A 57 -4.74 -24.29 4.58
N GLU A 58 -4.51 -25.58 4.34
CA GLU A 58 -5.54 -26.55 3.94
C GLU A 58 -6.60 -26.81 5.02
N ASN A 59 -6.34 -26.40 6.27
CA ASN A 59 -7.26 -26.55 7.40
C ASN A 59 -8.04 -25.25 7.70
N LEU A 60 -7.85 -24.19 6.92
CA LEU A 60 -8.53 -22.92 7.14
C LEU A 60 -10.02 -23.01 6.77
N PRO A 61 -10.90 -22.34 7.53
CA PRO A 61 -12.32 -22.22 7.17
C PRO A 61 -12.57 -21.51 5.83
N LEU A 62 -11.63 -20.65 5.42
CA LEU A 62 -11.67 -19.90 4.16
C LEU A 62 -10.51 -20.34 3.27
N SER A 63 -10.82 -20.67 2.01
CA SER A 63 -9.80 -20.91 0.98
C SER A 63 -8.84 -19.72 0.92
N TYR A 64 -7.57 -19.99 1.09
CA TYR A 64 -6.53 -18.97 1.19
C TYR A 64 -5.37 -19.31 0.27
N THR A 65 -4.92 -18.30 -0.47
CA THR A 65 -3.72 -18.38 -1.29
C THR A 65 -2.79 -17.24 -0.91
N ALA A 66 -1.57 -17.54 -0.46
CA ALA A 66 -0.50 -16.55 -0.40
C ALA A 66 0.32 -16.59 -1.68
N VAL A 67 0.67 -15.43 -2.23
CA VAL A 67 1.51 -15.32 -3.43
C VAL A 67 2.88 -14.82 -3.04
N ALA A 68 3.92 -15.49 -3.51
CA ALA A 68 5.31 -15.05 -3.41
C ALA A 68 5.98 -15.13 -4.78
N THR A 69 7.16 -14.55 -4.90
CA THR A 69 7.98 -14.60 -6.11
C THR A 69 9.22 -15.45 -5.87
N ASP A 70 9.43 -16.47 -6.70
CA ASP A 70 10.72 -17.17 -6.77
C ASP A 70 11.68 -16.33 -7.61
N LEU A 71 12.65 -15.70 -6.95
CA LEU A 71 13.60 -14.78 -7.56
C LEU A 71 14.45 -15.44 -8.63
N LEU A 72 14.86 -16.69 -8.42
CA LEU A 72 15.78 -17.38 -9.32
C LEU A 72 15.05 -18.03 -10.49
N ALA A 73 13.81 -18.49 -10.27
CA ALA A 73 13.00 -19.07 -11.33
C ALA A 73 12.13 -18.03 -12.08
N HIS A 74 12.15 -16.77 -11.66
CA HIS A 74 11.39 -15.66 -12.24
C HIS A 74 9.89 -15.95 -12.38
N LYS A 75 9.28 -16.58 -11.36
CA LYS A 75 7.89 -17.00 -11.41
C LYS A 75 7.17 -16.85 -10.07
N GLU A 76 5.86 -16.70 -10.15
CA GLU A 76 4.97 -16.73 -8.99
C GLU A 76 4.95 -18.13 -8.36
N ILE A 77 4.88 -18.17 -7.03
CA ILE A 77 4.64 -19.37 -6.22
C ILE A 77 3.38 -19.12 -5.41
N TRP A 78 2.42 -20.03 -5.51
CA TRP A 78 1.14 -19.94 -4.81
C TRP A 78 1.12 -20.96 -3.68
N PHE A 79 0.99 -20.47 -2.44
CA PHE A 79 0.86 -21.30 -1.26
C PHE A 79 -0.61 -21.53 -0.95
N GLN A 80 -1.09 -22.75 -1.21
CA GLN A 80 -2.46 -23.21 -0.90
C GLN A 80 -2.46 -24.34 0.15
N GLU A 81 -1.29 -24.81 0.57
CA GLU A 81 -1.11 -25.88 1.56
C GLU A 81 0.18 -25.65 2.36
N GLY A 82 0.26 -26.25 3.54
CA GLY A 82 1.40 -26.16 4.44
C GLY A 82 1.24 -25.10 5.54
N PRO A 83 2.32 -24.81 6.29
CA PRO A 83 2.28 -23.87 7.42
C PRO A 83 1.96 -22.45 6.97
N LEU A 84 0.92 -21.87 7.57
CA LEU A 84 0.43 -20.53 7.20
C LEU A 84 1.45 -19.44 7.50
N ASP A 85 2.18 -19.54 8.63
CA ASP A 85 3.22 -18.57 9.01
C ASP A 85 4.32 -18.48 7.94
N ARG A 86 4.73 -19.63 7.37
CA ARG A 86 5.75 -19.69 6.32
C ARG A 86 5.27 -19.07 5.01
N ALA A 87 4.02 -19.33 4.63
CA ALA A 87 3.43 -18.75 3.43
C ALA A 87 3.32 -17.22 3.55
N ILE A 88 2.85 -16.72 4.69
CA ILE A 88 2.81 -15.28 4.98
C ILE A 88 4.22 -14.69 4.94
N ARG A 89 5.19 -15.32 5.62
CA ARG A 89 6.60 -14.88 5.65
C ARG A 89 7.21 -14.78 4.25
N ALA A 90 6.95 -15.75 3.38
CA ALA A 90 7.40 -15.71 1.99
C ALA A 90 6.74 -14.57 1.22
N SER A 91 5.43 -14.41 1.40
CA SER A 91 4.60 -13.44 0.66
C SER A 91 4.89 -11.98 0.98
N VAL A 92 5.43 -11.69 2.18
CA VAL A 92 5.75 -10.32 2.65
C VAL A 92 7.25 -10.04 2.76
N ALA A 93 8.09 -10.83 2.06
CA ALA A 93 9.53 -10.65 2.02
C ALA A 93 9.94 -9.53 1.04
N ILE A 94 9.51 -8.29 1.34
CA ILE A 94 9.68 -7.10 0.49
C ILE A 94 11.17 -6.84 0.25
N PRO A 95 11.65 -6.82 -1.02
CA PRO A 95 13.04 -6.50 -1.33
C PRO A 95 13.47 -5.18 -0.67
N SER A 96 14.72 -5.10 -0.22
CA SER A 96 15.30 -3.99 0.55
C SER A 96 14.81 -3.84 2.00
N VAL A 97 13.58 -4.25 2.31
CA VAL A 97 13.03 -4.16 3.66
C VAL A 97 13.22 -5.49 4.38
N VAL A 98 12.63 -6.58 3.89
CA VAL A 98 12.63 -7.88 4.57
C VAL A 98 13.54 -8.85 3.84
N THR A 99 14.37 -9.56 4.60
CA THR A 99 15.30 -10.55 4.04
C THR A 99 14.54 -11.68 3.32
N PRO A 100 14.95 -12.07 2.09
CA PRO A 100 14.34 -13.18 1.34
C PRO A 100 14.28 -14.49 2.14
N LEU A 101 13.23 -15.28 1.91
CA LEU A 101 13.06 -16.59 2.55
C LEU A 101 13.59 -17.69 1.63
N VAL A 102 14.55 -18.49 2.12
CA VAL A 102 14.96 -19.72 1.43
C VAL A 102 14.08 -20.87 1.88
N LEU A 103 13.32 -21.46 0.95
CA LEU A 103 12.39 -22.56 1.24
C LEU A 103 12.40 -23.57 0.10
N ASN A 104 12.64 -24.85 0.42
CA ASN A 104 12.66 -25.96 -0.54
C ASN A 104 13.55 -25.68 -1.77
N GLY A 105 14.73 -25.08 -1.54
CA GLY A 105 15.68 -24.73 -2.60
C GLY A 105 15.32 -23.49 -3.44
N ARG A 106 14.26 -22.76 -3.08
CA ARG A 106 13.84 -21.52 -3.74
C ARG A 106 14.27 -20.30 -2.92
N VAL A 107 14.52 -19.19 -3.59
CA VAL A 107 14.74 -17.89 -2.95
C VAL A 107 13.48 -17.06 -3.16
N LEU A 108 12.69 -16.92 -2.09
CA LEU A 108 11.37 -16.30 -2.15
C LEU A 108 11.41 -14.86 -1.65
N VAL A 109 10.77 -13.98 -2.41
CA VAL A 109 10.47 -12.61 -2.02
C VAL A 109 8.98 -12.33 -2.14
N ASP A 110 8.62 -11.11 -1.76
CA ASP A 110 7.26 -10.59 -1.83
C ASP A 110 6.53 -10.89 -3.16
N GLY A 111 5.25 -11.24 -3.04
CA GLY A 111 4.41 -11.59 -4.18
C GLY A 111 4.14 -10.41 -5.11
N ALA A 112 4.12 -9.19 -4.58
CA ALA A 112 3.83 -7.99 -5.35
C ALA A 112 4.90 -7.67 -6.39
N LEU A 113 6.10 -8.27 -6.32
CA LEU A 113 7.12 -8.12 -7.34
C LEU A 113 6.62 -8.58 -8.73
N LEU A 114 5.83 -9.66 -8.79
CA LEU A 114 5.24 -10.16 -10.04
C LEU A 114 3.70 -10.06 -10.09
N ASN A 115 3.05 -10.08 -8.92
CA ASN A 115 1.60 -10.10 -8.82
C ASN A 115 1.10 -9.19 -7.68
N PRO A 116 1.18 -7.85 -7.88
CA PRO A 116 0.75 -6.87 -6.89
C PRO A 116 -0.75 -6.89 -6.58
N LEU A 117 -1.58 -7.45 -7.48
CA LEU A 117 -3.01 -7.64 -7.29
C LEU A 117 -3.41 -9.07 -7.70
N PRO A 118 -3.34 -10.04 -6.79
CA PRO A 118 -3.50 -11.46 -7.11
C PRO A 118 -4.97 -11.84 -7.36
N ILE A 119 -5.44 -11.58 -8.59
CA ILE A 119 -6.78 -11.96 -9.06
C ILE A 119 -6.79 -13.41 -9.56
N VAL A 120 -5.85 -13.77 -10.45
CA VAL A 120 -5.77 -15.11 -11.05
C VAL A 120 -5.78 -16.26 -10.01
N PRO A 121 -5.07 -16.15 -8.87
CA PRO A 121 -5.08 -17.22 -7.86
C PRO A 121 -6.44 -17.46 -7.20
N THR A 122 -7.43 -16.57 -7.36
CA THR A 122 -8.78 -16.75 -6.82
C THR A 122 -9.72 -17.46 -7.80
N ILE A 123 -9.34 -17.62 -9.07
CA ILE A 123 -10.20 -18.26 -10.10
C ILE A 123 -10.55 -19.71 -9.71
N SER A 124 -9.62 -20.44 -9.10
CA SER A 124 -9.86 -21.81 -8.64
C SER A 124 -10.88 -21.91 -7.51
N ALA A 125 -11.21 -20.80 -6.84
CA ALA A 125 -12.23 -20.74 -5.81
C ALA A 125 -13.66 -20.74 -6.38
N HIS A 126 -13.84 -20.61 -7.71
CA HIS A 126 -15.15 -20.58 -8.38
C HIS A 126 -16.13 -19.58 -7.74
N ALA A 127 -15.63 -18.41 -7.35
CA ALA A 127 -16.44 -17.37 -6.73
C ALA A 127 -17.42 -16.77 -7.74
N ASP A 128 -18.65 -16.46 -7.29
CA ASP A 128 -19.66 -15.76 -8.10
C ASP A 128 -19.30 -14.29 -8.35
N ILE A 129 -18.54 -13.70 -7.43
CA ILE A 129 -18.11 -12.29 -7.46
C ILE A 129 -16.66 -12.22 -7.00
N VAL A 130 -15.81 -11.55 -7.78
CA VAL A 130 -14.42 -11.25 -7.45
C VAL A 130 -14.29 -9.79 -7.05
N VAL A 131 -13.94 -9.57 -5.78
CA VAL A 131 -13.62 -8.24 -5.24
C VAL A 131 -12.11 -8.08 -5.15
N ALA A 132 -11.57 -7.05 -5.82
CA ALA A 132 -10.16 -6.70 -5.77
C ALA A 132 -9.96 -5.39 -5.01
N VAL A 133 -9.02 -5.39 -4.05
CA VAL A 133 -8.62 -4.18 -3.30
C VAL A 133 -7.25 -3.74 -3.80
N ASN A 134 -7.22 -2.63 -4.53
CA ASN A 134 -6.00 -2.05 -5.09
C ASN A 134 -5.48 -0.93 -4.17
N LEU A 135 -4.28 -1.15 -3.60
CA LEU A 135 -3.61 -0.17 -2.73
C LEU A 135 -2.76 0.85 -3.50
N SER A 136 -2.63 0.66 -4.82
CA SER A 136 -1.95 1.57 -5.74
C SER A 136 -2.95 2.42 -6.52
N GLY A 137 -4.11 2.70 -5.92
CA GLY A 137 -5.11 3.59 -6.53
C GLY A 137 -4.56 5.01 -6.65
N GLU A 138 -4.84 5.66 -7.78
CA GLU A 138 -4.73 7.12 -7.87
C GLU A 138 -5.95 7.74 -7.17
N ASP A 139 -5.78 8.89 -6.52
CA ASP A 139 -6.91 9.62 -5.95
C ASP A 139 -7.86 10.01 -7.10
N ASP A 140 -9.16 9.69 -6.98
CA ASP A 140 -10.20 10.09 -7.94
C ASP A 140 -10.21 11.61 -8.20
N ARG A 141 -9.56 12.38 -7.32
CA ARG A 141 -9.34 13.83 -7.43
C ARG A 141 -8.29 14.26 -8.45
N ARG A 142 -7.47 13.34 -9.01
CA ARG A 142 -6.78 13.62 -10.28
C ARG A 142 -7.76 13.31 -11.39
N GLN A 143 -8.66 14.26 -11.59
CA GLN A 143 -9.39 14.44 -12.84
C GLN A 143 -8.38 14.19 -13.98
N ARG A 144 -8.56 13.09 -14.70
CA ARG A 144 -7.92 12.89 -16.02
C ARG A 144 -8.02 14.23 -16.73
N ILE A 145 -6.92 14.72 -17.31
CA ILE A 145 -7.02 15.86 -18.24
C ILE A 145 -8.18 15.53 -19.17
N PRO A 146 -9.24 16.34 -19.21
CA PRO A 146 -10.40 16.01 -20.01
C PRO A 146 -9.93 15.82 -21.43
N ASP A 147 -10.24 14.67 -22.03
CA ASP A 147 -10.18 14.56 -23.49
C ASP A 147 -10.97 15.75 -24.02
N ALA A 148 -10.29 16.61 -24.77
CA ALA A 148 -10.85 17.83 -25.32
C ALA A 148 -11.83 17.49 -26.44
N ALA A 149 -12.97 16.90 -26.10
CA ALA A 149 -14.15 16.81 -26.93
C ALA A 149 -15.37 16.45 -26.06
N PHE A 150 -16.38 17.31 -26.09
CA PHE A 150 -17.74 17.17 -25.56
C PHE A 150 -18.02 17.72 -24.14
N ARG A 151 -18.77 18.84 -24.11
CA ARG A 151 -19.48 19.49 -22.98
C ARG A 151 -20.74 18.67 -22.58
N HIS A 152 -21.44 18.82 -21.43
CA HIS A 152 -21.86 20.01 -20.64
C HIS A 152 -22.37 19.57 -19.23
N ASP A 153 -22.27 20.49 -18.24
CA ASP A 153 -23.18 20.86 -17.10
C ASP A 153 -23.98 19.79 -16.32
N GLN A 154 -24.30 19.86 -15.02
CA GLN A 154 -24.19 20.78 -13.87
C GLN A 154 -24.54 19.90 -12.63
N ASP A 155 -24.01 20.19 -11.43
CA ASP A 155 -24.81 20.34 -10.20
C ASP A 155 -23.96 20.35 -8.91
N GLU A 156 -24.50 21.09 -7.96
CA GLU A 156 -23.89 21.73 -6.80
C GLU A 156 -24.58 21.20 -5.52
N VAL A 157 -23.84 21.17 -4.39
CA VAL A 157 -24.33 21.16 -2.98
C VAL A 157 -24.86 19.83 -2.40
N ASN A 158 -24.21 19.26 -1.37
CA ASN A 158 -24.45 19.65 0.03
C ASN A 158 -23.49 18.98 1.03
N SER A 159 -22.91 19.80 1.90
CA SER A 159 -22.12 19.44 3.07
C SER A 159 -22.99 19.61 4.32
N GLY A 160 -23.12 18.57 5.15
CA GLY A 160 -23.83 18.74 6.41
C GLY A 160 -24.05 17.45 7.20
N GLU A 161 -22.98 16.72 7.55
CA GLU A 161 -23.08 15.67 8.59
C GLU A 161 -21.71 15.25 9.16
N THR A 162 -20.78 16.19 9.35
CA THR A 162 -19.40 15.89 9.82
C THR A 162 -19.03 16.48 11.18
N ASP A 163 -19.94 17.16 11.88
CA ASP A 163 -19.60 17.93 13.10
C ASP A 163 -19.79 17.18 14.43
N GLU A 164 -20.38 15.99 14.47
CA GLU A 164 -20.63 15.28 15.75
C GLU A 164 -19.45 14.42 16.25
N TRP A 165 -18.55 14.01 15.34
CA TRP A 165 -17.40 13.15 15.70
C TRP A 165 -16.15 13.93 16.13
N MET A 166 -16.06 15.22 15.78
CA MET A 166 -14.88 16.06 16.05
C MET A 166 -14.76 16.48 17.53
N ASP A 167 -15.87 16.55 18.26
CA ASP A 167 -15.86 17.00 19.67
C ASP A 167 -15.39 15.91 20.64
N THR A 168 -15.55 14.63 20.31
CA THR A 168 -15.11 13.53 21.19
C THR A 168 -13.60 13.27 21.15
N PHE A 169 -12.91 13.70 20.08
CA PHE A 169 -11.47 13.49 19.90
C PHE A 169 -10.60 14.62 20.46
N ARG A 170 -11.16 15.83 20.57
CA ARG A 170 -10.40 17.03 20.97
C ARG A 170 -10.00 17.03 22.46
N ASP A 171 -10.83 16.43 23.32
CA ASP A 171 -10.61 16.41 24.78
C ASP A 171 -9.47 15.48 25.24
N LYS A 172 -9.01 14.56 24.40
CA LYS A 172 -7.89 13.65 24.74
C LYS A 172 -6.52 14.14 24.25
N ALA A 173 -6.47 15.04 23.28
CA ALA A 173 -5.23 15.45 22.61
C ALA A 173 -4.45 16.58 23.33
N SER A 174 -5.06 17.29 24.27
CA SER A 174 -4.46 18.50 24.88
C SER A 174 -3.45 18.25 26.01
N ARG A 175 -3.22 16.99 26.42
CA ARG A 175 -2.36 16.66 27.57
C ARG A 175 -0.96 16.13 27.23
N TRP A 176 -0.62 15.91 25.96
CA TRP A 176 0.51 15.04 25.58
C TRP A 176 1.66 15.72 24.82
N PHE A 177 1.61 17.02 24.55
CA PHE A 177 2.68 17.72 23.84
C PHE A 177 3.50 18.61 24.78
N ASP A 178 4.64 18.10 25.24
CA ASP A 178 5.70 18.91 25.84
C ASP A 178 6.83 19.10 24.81
N TRP A 179 6.69 20.17 24.01
CA TRP A 179 7.50 20.50 22.84
C TRP A 179 8.95 20.93 23.17
N ASP A 180 9.26 21.15 24.45
CA ASP A 180 10.55 21.72 24.88
C ASP A 180 11.66 20.68 25.09
N THR A 181 11.34 19.39 25.13
CA THR A 181 12.35 18.31 25.24
C THR A 181 12.93 17.90 23.88
N LEU A 182 12.23 18.19 22.77
CA LEU A 182 12.65 17.77 21.42
C LEU A 182 13.65 18.74 20.75
N LYS A 183 13.91 19.91 21.35
CA LYS A 183 14.84 20.92 20.80
C LYS A 183 16.30 20.74 21.22
N SER A 184 16.61 19.90 22.21
CA SER A 184 17.96 19.83 22.79
C SER A 184 18.87 18.74 22.20
N LEU A 185 18.40 17.95 21.24
CA LEU A 185 19.24 16.99 20.50
C LEU A 185 19.37 17.42 19.04
N GLY A 186 20.32 18.33 18.80
CA GLY A 186 20.62 18.84 17.46
C GLY A 186 21.52 17.92 16.65
N ALA A 187 21.09 17.55 15.44
CA ALA A 187 21.84 17.68 14.18
C ALA A 187 20.92 17.29 13.00
N GLY A 188 20.48 18.28 12.21
CA GLY A 188 19.78 18.12 10.93
C GLY A 188 18.27 17.89 11.03
N LYS A 189 17.46 18.94 10.80
CA LYS A 189 16.01 18.79 10.56
C LYS A 189 15.80 17.95 9.28
N PRO A 190 15.12 16.80 9.33
CA PRO A 190 14.56 16.20 8.13
C PRO A 190 13.29 16.97 7.75
N ASP A 191 13.18 17.40 6.50
CA ASP A 191 11.93 17.95 5.92
C ASP A 191 10.84 16.87 5.97
N THR A 192 10.01 16.93 7.01
CA THR A 192 9.06 15.89 7.41
C THR A 192 7.79 15.82 6.56
N GLU A 193 7.61 16.68 5.54
CA GLU A 193 6.32 16.87 4.88
C GLU A 193 6.18 16.37 3.44
N ASN A 194 7.22 15.92 2.72
CA ASN A 194 7.08 15.51 1.29
C ASN A 194 7.59 14.09 0.97
N THR A 195 6.86 13.31 0.15
CA THR A 195 7.35 12.02 -0.37
C THR A 195 8.45 12.22 -1.43
N PRO A 196 9.28 11.20 -1.75
CA PRO A 196 10.25 11.30 -2.84
C PRO A 196 9.61 11.67 -4.18
N GLU A 197 8.45 11.09 -4.51
CA GLU A 197 7.66 11.45 -5.70
C GLU A 197 7.29 12.93 -5.70
N ASP A 198 6.78 13.48 -4.60
CA ASP A 198 6.40 14.89 -4.49
C ASP A 198 7.59 15.83 -4.70
N LYS A 199 8.76 15.48 -4.16
CA LYS A 199 10.00 16.26 -4.33
C LYS A 199 10.42 16.30 -5.79
N ILE A 200 10.33 15.17 -6.49
CA ILE A 200 10.66 15.07 -7.91
C ILE A 200 9.67 15.90 -8.72
N SER A 201 8.36 15.71 -8.50
CA SER A 201 7.33 16.47 -9.22
C SER A 201 7.48 17.97 -9.01
N LYS A 202 7.77 18.43 -7.79
CA LYS A 202 8.01 19.86 -7.48
C LYS A 202 9.24 20.41 -8.21
N GLU A 203 10.34 19.66 -8.24
CA GLU A 203 11.57 20.09 -8.92
C GLU A 203 11.41 20.13 -10.45
N VAL A 204 10.74 19.14 -11.03
CA VAL A 204 10.41 19.13 -12.46
C VAL A 204 9.53 20.33 -12.82
N GLN A 205 8.45 20.58 -12.06
CA GLN A 205 7.57 21.74 -12.28
C GLN A 205 8.29 23.08 -12.11
N LYS A 206 9.23 23.18 -11.16
CA LYS A 206 10.04 24.39 -10.98
C LYS A 206 10.92 24.63 -12.20
N LYS A 207 11.60 23.59 -12.69
CA LYS A 207 12.47 23.68 -13.87
C LYS A 207 11.71 23.96 -15.16
N GLU A 208 10.53 23.35 -15.36
CA GLU A 208 9.66 23.69 -16.49
C GLU A 208 9.22 25.15 -16.49
N ARG A 209 8.91 25.72 -15.31
CA ARG A 209 8.62 27.17 -15.16
C ARG A 209 9.82 28.05 -15.52
N TYR A 210 11.05 27.64 -15.19
CA TYR A 210 12.26 28.36 -15.59
C TYR A 210 12.52 28.25 -17.11
N LYS A 211 12.27 27.10 -17.73
CA LYS A 211 12.40 26.89 -19.18
C LYS A 211 11.44 27.76 -20.00
N HIS A 212 10.24 28.02 -19.48
CA HIS A 212 9.28 28.91 -20.14
C HIS A 212 9.64 30.40 -20.07
N SER A 213 10.59 30.78 -19.19
CA SER A 213 11.07 32.15 -19.01
C SER A 213 12.31 32.49 -19.85
N ASP A 214 13.04 31.48 -20.35
CA ASP A 214 14.32 31.70 -21.02
C ASP A 214 14.37 30.93 -22.34
N LYS A 215 14.20 31.66 -23.46
CA LYS A 215 13.94 31.10 -24.79
C LYS A 215 15.18 30.64 -25.55
N ASN A 216 16.36 30.64 -24.93
CA ASN A 216 17.60 30.23 -25.56
C ASN A 216 18.38 29.32 -24.59
N HIS A 217 18.33 28.00 -24.78
CA HIS A 217 19.51 27.15 -24.63
C HIS A 217 19.31 25.76 -25.24
N GLN A 218 20.42 25.23 -25.75
CA GLN A 218 20.61 23.95 -26.42
C GLN A 218 20.13 22.76 -25.58
N GLU A 219 19.78 21.67 -26.26
CA GLU A 219 19.35 20.38 -25.70
C GLU A 219 20.49 19.69 -24.93
N ASP A 220 20.88 20.24 -23.79
CA ASP A 220 21.65 19.49 -22.80
C ASP A 220 20.69 18.54 -22.08
N HIS A 221 21.02 17.26 -22.03
CA HIS A 221 20.27 16.27 -21.25
C HIS A 221 20.30 16.68 -19.76
N GLU A 222 19.23 17.32 -19.29
CA GLU A 222 19.13 17.81 -17.92
C GLU A 222 18.99 16.66 -16.93
N THR A 223 20.04 16.36 -16.18
CA THR A 223 20.00 15.38 -15.10
C THR A 223 19.42 15.98 -13.81
N ILE A 224 18.47 15.29 -13.18
CA ILE A 224 18.02 15.60 -11.82
C ILE A 224 19.14 15.20 -10.85
N ASN A 225 19.60 16.15 -10.04
CA ASN A 225 20.57 15.86 -8.99
C ASN A 225 19.83 15.35 -7.74
N TRP A 226 19.75 14.02 -7.62
CA TRP A 226 19.03 13.31 -6.55
C TRP A 226 19.57 13.62 -5.15
N ASP A 227 20.89 13.78 -5.02
CA ASP A 227 21.54 14.09 -3.75
C ASP A 227 21.10 15.45 -3.20
N LYS A 228 20.88 16.46 -4.07
CA LYS A 228 20.37 17.78 -3.69
C LYS A 228 18.90 17.77 -3.26
N LEU A 229 18.12 16.78 -3.70
CA LEU A 229 16.71 16.59 -3.29
C LEU A 229 16.59 15.77 -1.99
N GLY A 230 17.71 15.27 -1.46
CA GLY A 230 17.73 14.34 -0.34
C GLY A 230 17.03 13.01 -0.68
N ILE A 231 17.12 12.58 -1.95
CA ILE A 231 16.58 11.31 -2.43
C ILE A 231 17.76 10.34 -2.52
N GLY A 232 17.75 9.31 -1.68
CA GLY A 232 18.78 8.29 -1.68
C GLY A 232 18.66 7.32 -2.85
N LYS A 233 19.73 6.58 -3.15
CA LYS A 233 19.72 5.52 -4.18
C LYS A 233 18.65 4.45 -3.91
N PHE A 234 18.35 4.19 -2.63
CA PHE A 234 17.28 3.27 -2.23
C PHE A 234 15.89 3.81 -2.56
N ASP A 235 15.65 5.10 -2.40
CA ASP A 235 14.37 5.73 -2.74
C ASP A 235 14.10 5.64 -4.24
N VAL A 236 15.14 5.84 -5.06
CA VAL A 236 15.05 5.69 -6.53
C VAL A 236 14.74 4.23 -6.93
N MET A 237 15.37 3.26 -6.27
CA MET A 237 15.12 1.84 -6.51
C MET A 237 13.70 1.42 -6.11
N ASN A 238 13.20 1.89 -4.96
CA ASN A 238 11.84 1.61 -4.53
C ASN A 238 10.82 2.27 -5.46
N LEU A 239 11.06 3.51 -5.88
CA LEU A 239 10.21 4.21 -6.84
C LEU A 239 10.12 3.47 -8.19
N THR A 240 11.24 2.91 -8.67
CA THR A 240 11.24 2.12 -9.92
C THR A 240 10.45 0.82 -9.77
N ILE A 241 10.59 0.11 -8.64
CA ILE A 241 9.79 -1.08 -8.34
C ILE A 241 8.30 -0.72 -8.29
N GLU A 242 7.93 0.32 -7.53
CA GLU A 242 6.55 0.77 -7.41
C GLU A 242 5.95 1.17 -8.76
N THR A 243 6.73 1.86 -9.61
CA THR A 243 6.30 2.23 -10.97
C THR A 243 6.01 1.00 -11.82
N MET A 244 6.89 -0.02 -11.78
CA MET A 244 6.67 -1.28 -12.49
C MET A 244 5.44 -2.02 -11.95
N GLN A 245 5.27 -2.06 -10.63
CA GLN A 245 4.12 -2.68 -9.98
C GLN A 245 2.81 -2.02 -10.38
N SER A 246 2.72 -0.69 -10.37
CA SER A 246 1.53 0.05 -10.82
C SER A 246 1.16 -0.30 -12.26
N ALA A 247 2.14 -0.39 -13.17
CA ALA A 247 1.89 -0.83 -14.54
C ALA A 247 1.37 -2.28 -14.59
N LEU A 248 2.00 -3.19 -13.85
CA LEU A 248 1.56 -4.60 -13.75
C LEU A 248 0.14 -4.73 -13.20
N VAL A 249 -0.26 -3.93 -12.20
CA VAL A 249 -1.64 -3.91 -11.69
C VAL A 249 -2.63 -3.61 -12.82
N GLN A 250 -2.37 -2.57 -13.62
CA GLN A 250 -3.24 -2.19 -14.75
C GLN A 250 -3.38 -3.33 -15.77
N TYR A 251 -2.27 -3.99 -16.13
CA TYR A 251 -2.30 -5.15 -17.02
C TYR A 251 -3.08 -6.33 -16.43
N LYS A 252 -2.92 -6.60 -15.13
CA LYS A 252 -3.63 -7.69 -14.45
C LYS A 252 -5.14 -7.43 -14.39
N ILE A 253 -5.56 -6.19 -14.09
CA ILE A 253 -6.97 -5.79 -14.10
C ILE A 253 -7.55 -5.88 -15.52
N ALA A 254 -6.82 -5.44 -16.55
CA ALA A 254 -7.30 -5.53 -17.92
C ALA A 254 -7.43 -6.99 -18.41
N GLY A 255 -6.50 -7.87 -18.02
CA GLY A 255 -6.55 -9.29 -18.39
C GLY A 255 -7.54 -10.12 -17.57
N TYR A 256 -7.78 -9.72 -16.31
CA TYR A 256 -8.65 -10.39 -15.36
C TYR A 256 -9.47 -9.34 -14.61
N PRO A 257 -10.48 -8.72 -15.25
CA PRO A 257 -11.26 -7.67 -14.63
C PRO A 257 -12.05 -8.25 -13.45
N PRO A 258 -11.89 -7.70 -12.23
CA PRO A 258 -12.73 -8.07 -11.10
C PRO A 258 -14.13 -7.48 -11.27
N ASP A 259 -15.15 -8.12 -10.69
CA ASP A 259 -16.51 -7.60 -10.66
C ASP A 259 -16.60 -6.30 -9.86
N LEU A 260 -15.79 -6.18 -8.80
CA LEU A 260 -15.69 -5.00 -7.96
C LEU A 260 -14.22 -4.62 -7.71
N LEU A 261 -13.86 -3.39 -8.05
CA LEU A 261 -12.55 -2.81 -7.75
C LEU A 261 -12.66 -1.72 -6.68
N VAL A 262 -11.94 -1.90 -5.58
CA VAL A 262 -11.83 -0.92 -4.49
C VAL A 262 -10.45 -0.29 -4.55
N ASN A 263 -10.38 0.97 -4.96
CA ASN A 263 -9.13 1.72 -5.02
C ASN A 263 -8.89 2.47 -3.71
N ILE A 264 -7.74 2.23 -3.09
CA ILE A 264 -7.23 3.00 -1.96
C ILE A 264 -6.12 3.92 -2.49
N PRO A 265 -6.20 5.24 -2.27
CA PRO A 265 -5.18 6.18 -2.73
C PRO A 265 -3.81 5.86 -2.14
N LYS A 266 -2.80 5.70 -3.00
CA LYS A 266 -1.41 5.40 -2.58
C LYS A 266 -0.84 6.49 -1.64
N ASN A 267 -1.26 7.74 -1.81
CA ASN A 267 -0.84 8.88 -1.01
C ASN A 267 -1.59 9.01 0.33
N ALA A 268 -2.50 8.08 0.68
CA ALA A 268 -3.22 8.11 1.94
C ALA A 268 -2.29 7.95 3.16
N SER A 269 -1.17 7.24 3.01
CA SER A 269 -0.16 7.06 4.06
C SER A 269 1.22 6.79 3.51
N ARG A 270 2.26 7.16 4.27
CA ARG A 270 3.64 6.72 3.99
C ARG A 270 3.92 5.34 4.57
N SER A 271 4.97 4.69 4.08
CA SER A 271 5.43 3.37 4.53
C SER A 271 5.71 3.26 6.03
N TYR A 272 5.88 4.38 6.74
CA TYR A 272 6.17 4.43 8.17
C TYR A 272 5.08 5.15 9.01
N ASP A 273 3.92 5.44 8.43
CA ASP A 273 2.81 6.13 9.11
C ASP A 273 1.94 5.18 9.96
N TYR A 274 2.56 4.31 10.77
CA TYR A 274 1.84 3.31 11.58
C TYR A 274 0.83 3.92 12.56
N HIS A 275 1.10 5.14 13.03
CA HIS A 275 0.22 5.89 13.91
C HIS A 275 -1.13 6.26 13.27
N LYS A 276 -1.24 6.22 11.92
CA LYS A 276 -2.48 6.49 11.18
C LYS A 276 -3.32 5.23 10.92
N ALA A 277 -2.97 4.10 11.54
CA ALA A 277 -3.67 2.85 11.30
C ALA A 277 -5.20 2.94 11.53
N PRO A 278 -5.71 3.61 12.59
CA PRO A 278 -7.16 3.79 12.76
C PRO A 278 -7.82 4.54 11.59
N GLU A 279 -7.23 5.63 11.15
CA GLU A 279 -7.72 6.48 10.06
C GLU A 279 -7.71 5.74 8.73
N LEU A 280 -6.66 4.95 8.46
CA LEU A 280 -6.56 4.14 7.23
C LEU A 280 -7.57 2.98 7.22
N ILE A 281 -7.84 2.37 8.36
CA ILE A 281 -8.89 1.34 8.48
C ILE A 281 -10.25 1.97 8.16
N GLN A 282 -10.52 3.16 8.70
CA GLN A 282 -11.76 3.88 8.44
C GLN A 282 -11.91 4.27 6.97
N LEU A 283 -10.86 4.83 6.35
CA LEU A 283 -10.83 5.10 4.91
C LEU A 283 -11.11 3.84 4.09
N GLY A 284 -10.55 2.70 4.46
CA GLY A 284 -10.82 1.42 3.80
C GLY A 284 -12.30 1.00 3.88
N ARG A 285 -12.96 1.24 5.02
CA ARG A 285 -14.40 0.98 5.19
C ARG A 285 -15.25 1.88 4.28
N GLU A 286 -14.94 3.17 4.26
CA GLU A 286 -15.64 4.15 3.41
C GLU A 286 -15.51 3.81 1.93
N ARG A 287 -14.29 3.49 1.48
CA ARG A 287 -14.01 3.12 0.09
C ARG A 287 -14.70 1.82 -0.30
N MET A 288 -14.77 0.84 0.60
CA MET A 288 -15.50 -0.41 0.37
C MET A 288 -17.01 -0.18 0.29
N ALA A 289 -17.58 0.58 1.23
CA ALA A 289 -19.01 0.90 1.24
C ALA A 289 -19.42 1.60 -0.05
N ALA A 290 -18.70 2.68 -0.42
CA ALA A 290 -18.96 3.40 -1.66
C ALA A 290 -18.80 2.53 -2.93
N ALA A 291 -17.91 1.54 -2.90
CA ALA A 291 -17.76 0.60 -4.02
C ALA A 291 -18.94 -0.36 -4.11
N LEU A 292 -19.42 -0.88 -2.99
CA LEU A 292 -20.61 -1.74 -2.92
C LEU A 292 -21.86 -0.99 -3.37
N ASP A 293 -22.07 0.25 -2.91
CA ASP A 293 -23.22 1.07 -3.31
C ASP A 293 -23.27 1.25 -4.84
N ARG A 294 -22.14 1.62 -5.45
CA ARG A 294 -22.02 1.72 -6.92
C ARG A 294 -22.29 0.40 -7.64
N PHE A 295 -21.88 -0.72 -7.06
CA PHE A 295 -22.11 -2.04 -7.64
C PHE A 295 -23.60 -2.42 -7.63
N GLU A 296 -24.30 -2.12 -6.53
CA GLU A 296 -25.74 -2.35 -6.40
C GLU A 296 -26.55 -1.44 -7.34
N GLU A 297 -26.20 -0.16 -7.44
CA GLU A 297 -26.81 0.79 -8.39
C GLU A 297 -26.72 0.29 -9.83
N ASN A 298 -25.54 -0.19 -10.26
CA ASN A 298 -25.32 -0.68 -11.61
C ASN A 298 -26.10 -1.97 -11.92
N ARG A 299 -26.26 -2.87 -10.94
CA ARG A 299 -27.11 -4.06 -11.09
C ARG A 299 -28.59 -3.71 -11.18
N ASN A 300 -29.06 -2.74 -10.40
CA ASN A 300 -30.45 -2.29 -10.43
C ASN A 300 -30.80 -1.51 -11.70
N SER A 301 -29.83 -0.81 -12.27
CA SER A 301 -29.96 -0.11 -13.56
C SER A 301 -30.02 -1.08 -14.76
N SER A 302 -29.51 -2.30 -14.58
CA SER A 302 -29.55 -3.39 -15.57
C SER A 302 -30.76 -4.28 -15.31
N GLY A 303 -31.96 -3.75 -15.52
CA GLY A 303 -33.21 -4.50 -15.39
C GLY A 303 -33.31 -5.72 -16.34
N PRO A 304 -34.31 -6.62 -16.16
CA PRO A 304 -34.37 -7.94 -16.82
C PRO A 304 -34.57 -7.95 -18.36
N LEU A 305 -34.37 -6.83 -19.06
CA LEU A 305 -34.66 -6.67 -20.49
C LEU A 305 -33.57 -5.86 -21.21
N ALA A 306 -32.29 -6.26 -21.06
CA ALA A 306 -31.23 -5.78 -21.95
C ALA A 306 -30.72 -6.95 -22.82
N ILE A 307 -31.46 -7.20 -23.91
CA ILE A 307 -30.99 -7.89 -25.13
C ILE A 307 -30.95 -6.83 -26.23
#